data_AF-K0CCX7-F1
#
_entry.id   AF-K0CCX7-F1
#
_cell.length_a   1.000
_cell.length_b   1.000
_cell.length_c   1.000
_cell.angle_alpha   90.00
_cell.angle_beta   90.00
_cell.angle_gamma   90.00
#
_symmetry.space_group_name_H-M   'P 1'
#
loop_
_entity.id
_entity.type
_entity.pdbx_description
1 polymer ?
#
loop_
_entity_poly.entity_id
_entity_poly.type
_entity_poly.pdbx_seq_one_letter_code
_entity_poly.pdbx_strand_id
1 'polypeptide(L)'
;MRAWFRFFHYVLHVLAPLVVMAPLCAVANDMAGSDDGKAVPPAYTAAALRHAVPPVVLYALAHTESGTALNVGKRPWPWTLNIAGQGYRYPNRTQACQALNQALKTTRVIDVGLGQLNIRWNPALFGSKGRFADPCDALDPYDNLDATAALLRQRFDQGGQGHNGGWGGAAGRYHRPAGGAPAQRYRRAFRAEMKALNSATVFLVHQGGQGDTTAERAAPPGHPTYTNEFSF
;
A
#
# COMPACT_ATOMS: atom_id res chain seq x y z
N MET A 1 39.27 -38.39 -58.50
CA MET A 1 39.88 -39.73 -58.67
C MET A 1 40.90 -39.93 -57.57
N ARG A 2 40.91 -41.12 -56.94
CA ARG A 2 41.95 -41.66 -56.04
C ARG A 2 41.96 -40.99 -54.66
N ALA A 3 41.34 -41.57 -53.62
CA ALA A 3 41.85 -42.67 -52.78
C ALA A 3 43.35 -42.44 -52.41
N TRP A 4 43.78 -42.67 -51.17
CA TRP A 4 44.38 -43.96 -50.81
C TRP A 4 44.81 -43.94 -49.31
N PHE A 5 44.56 -45.07 -48.64
CA PHE A 5 45.40 -45.81 -47.69
C PHE A 5 46.03 -45.09 -46.47
N ARG A 6 45.57 -45.42 -45.24
CA ARG A 6 45.98 -46.53 -44.34
C ARG A 6 47.29 -46.23 -43.59
N PHE A 7 47.18 -45.93 -42.28
CA PHE A 7 47.35 -46.86 -41.13
C PHE A 7 48.82 -47.19 -40.83
N PHE A 8 49.37 -46.62 -39.75
CA PHE A 8 50.50 -47.22 -39.02
C PHE A 8 50.43 -46.86 -37.52
N HIS A 9 50.24 -47.92 -36.73
CA HIS A 9 50.81 -48.23 -35.40
C HIS A 9 50.41 -47.48 -34.12
N TYR A 10 49.79 -48.26 -33.24
CA TYR A 10 49.61 -48.07 -31.79
C TYR A 10 50.94 -48.05 -31.04
N VAL A 11 51.14 -47.10 -30.13
CA VAL A 11 51.90 -47.29 -28.88
C VAL A 11 51.26 -46.45 -27.77
N LEU A 12 50.94 -47.12 -26.66
CA LEU A 12 50.35 -46.61 -25.43
C LEU A 12 51.30 -45.64 -24.69
N HIS A 13 50.81 -44.47 -24.29
CA HIS A 13 51.42 -43.71 -23.18
C HIS A 13 50.34 -43.09 -22.27
N VAL A 14 50.28 -43.66 -21.06
CA VAL A 14 49.99 -43.07 -19.74
C VAL A 14 48.92 -41.96 -19.68
N LEU A 15 47.71 -42.35 -19.26
CA LEU A 15 46.67 -41.42 -18.83
C LEU A 15 47.04 -40.81 -17.47
N ALA A 16 47.37 -39.53 -17.45
CA ALA A 16 47.31 -38.72 -16.24
C ALA A 16 45.85 -38.22 -16.05
N PRO A 17 45.23 -38.36 -14.87
CA PRO A 17 43.91 -37.78 -14.65
C PRO A 17 44.08 -36.27 -14.47
N LEU A 18 43.68 -35.51 -15.48
CA LEU A 18 43.49 -34.07 -15.36
C LEU A 18 42.21 -33.85 -14.54
N VAL A 19 42.35 -33.58 -13.25
CA VAL A 19 41.24 -33.11 -12.41
C VAL A 19 40.89 -31.70 -12.87
N VAL A 20 39.89 -31.59 -13.74
CA VAL A 20 39.29 -30.30 -14.09
C VAL A 20 38.49 -29.86 -12.88
N MET A 21 39.06 -28.95 -12.10
CA MET A 21 38.36 -28.22 -11.05
C MET A 21 37.36 -27.29 -11.73
N ALA A 22 36.13 -27.77 -11.92
CA ALA A 22 35.04 -26.93 -12.40
C ALA A 22 34.87 -25.77 -11.41
N PRO A 23 34.77 -24.51 -11.86
CA PRO A 23 34.40 -23.43 -10.97
C PRO A 23 32.98 -23.72 -10.51
N LEU A 24 32.82 -23.97 -9.20
CA LEU A 24 31.52 -23.81 -8.56
C LEU A 24 31.13 -22.35 -8.81
N CYS A 25 30.28 -22.12 -9.81
CA CYS A 25 29.43 -20.95 -9.80
C CYS A 25 28.60 -21.07 -8.53
N ALA A 26 29.05 -20.40 -7.47
CA ALA A 26 28.19 -20.09 -6.34
C ALA A 26 27.04 -19.27 -6.93
N VAL A 27 25.90 -19.94 -7.15
CA VAL A 27 24.62 -19.26 -7.27
C VAL A 27 24.45 -18.54 -5.94
N ALA A 28 24.76 -17.25 -5.93
CA ALA A 28 24.34 -16.38 -4.86
C ALA A 28 22.81 -16.46 -4.85
N ASN A 29 22.25 -17.18 -3.89
CA ASN A 29 20.84 -17.11 -3.57
C ASN A 29 20.59 -15.69 -3.10
N ASP A 30 20.20 -14.81 -4.02
CA ASP A 30 19.69 -13.49 -3.69
C ASP A 30 18.25 -13.67 -3.17
N MET A 31 18.14 -14.22 -1.97
CA MET A 31 16.90 -14.45 -1.24
C MET A 31 16.62 -13.25 -0.33
N ALA A 32 16.60 -12.05 -0.89
CA ALA A 32 16.23 -10.82 -0.19
C ALA A 32 15.21 -10.00 -0.99
N GLY A 33 14.22 -10.68 -1.59
CA GLY A 33 12.96 -10.04 -1.94
C GLY A 33 11.99 -10.23 -0.78
N SER A 34 12.08 -9.41 0.27
CA SER A 34 11.04 -9.38 1.30
C SER A 34 9.73 -8.94 0.65
N ASP A 35 8.69 -9.75 0.82
CA ASP A 35 7.34 -9.52 0.30
C ASP A 35 6.60 -8.40 1.08
N ASP A 36 7.34 -7.35 1.47
CA ASP A 36 6.88 -6.24 2.33
C ASP A 36 5.76 -5.44 1.68
N GLY A 37 5.62 -5.55 0.35
CA GLY A 37 4.54 -4.97 -0.46
C GLY A 37 3.14 -5.31 0.04
N LYS A 38 3.00 -6.40 0.81
CA LYS A 38 1.70 -7.02 1.06
C LYS A 38 1.27 -7.06 2.54
N ALA A 39 2.17 -6.85 3.48
CA ALA A 39 1.81 -6.67 4.90
C ALA A 39 1.15 -5.28 5.10
N VAL A 40 0.18 -5.20 6.02
CA VAL A 40 -0.45 -3.91 6.38
C VAL A 40 0.56 -3.08 7.17
N PRO A 41 0.98 -1.89 6.69
CA PRO A 41 2.04 -1.14 7.35
C PRO A 41 1.61 -0.57 8.73
N PRO A 42 2.56 -0.33 9.66
CA PRO A 42 2.26 0.07 11.04
C PRO A 42 1.39 1.32 11.20
N ALA A 43 1.59 2.37 10.41
CA ALA A 43 0.79 3.60 10.50
C ALA A 43 -0.70 3.33 10.23
N TYR A 44 -1.01 2.45 9.26
CA TYR A 44 -2.37 2.03 8.95
C TYR A 44 -2.96 1.22 10.10
N THR A 45 -2.19 0.29 10.66
CA THR A 45 -2.62 -0.50 11.82
C THR A 45 -2.94 0.40 13.01
N ALA A 46 -2.05 1.33 13.35
CA ALA A 46 -2.24 2.24 14.48
C ALA A 46 -3.45 3.19 14.29
N ALA A 47 -3.65 3.74 13.09
CA ALA A 47 -4.81 4.56 12.78
C ALA A 47 -6.12 3.75 12.79
N ALA A 48 -6.13 2.57 12.17
CA ALA A 48 -7.33 1.75 12.06
C ALA A 48 -7.83 1.27 13.44
N LEU A 49 -6.92 0.81 14.30
CA LEU A 49 -7.27 0.31 15.63
C LEU A 49 -7.85 1.39 16.54
N ARG A 50 -7.39 2.65 16.45
CA ARG A 50 -7.96 3.78 17.20
C ARG A 50 -9.44 4.01 16.93
N HIS A 51 -9.92 3.65 15.74
CA HIS A 51 -11.31 3.87 15.31
C HIS A 51 -12.11 2.57 15.13
N ALA A 52 -11.64 1.45 15.70
CA ALA A 52 -12.26 0.14 15.55
C ALA A 52 -12.54 -0.25 14.08
N VAL A 53 -11.57 0.05 13.21
CA VAL A 53 -11.51 -0.37 11.81
C VAL A 53 -10.48 -1.50 11.70
N PRO A 54 -10.78 -2.62 11.00
CA PRO A 54 -9.77 -3.62 10.71
C PRO A 54 -8.60 -3.01 9.90
N PRO A 55 -7.34 -3.22 10.28
CA PRO A 55 -6.19 -2.61 9.59
C PRO A 55 -6.19 -2.81 8.07
N VAL A 56 -6.48 -4.03 7.61
CA VAL A 56 -6.56 -4.35 6.17
C VAL A 56 -7.65 -3.58 5.44
N VAL A 57 -8.75 -3.22 6.12
CA VAL A 57 -9.83 -2.41 5.55
C VAL A 57 -9.35 -0.98 5.30
N LEU A 58 -8.66 -0.35 6.26
CA LEU A 58 -8.10 0.98 6.05
C LEU A 58 -7.03 0.97 4.94
N TYR A 59 -6.18 -0.05 4.92
CA TYR A 59 -5.13 -0.17 3.91
C TYR A 59 -5.70 -0.37 2.49
N ALA A 60 -6.71 -1.23 2.34
CA ALA A 60 -7.41 -1.44 1.07
C ALA A 60 -8.11 -0.15 0.59
N LEU A 61 -8.68 0.64 1.50
CA LEU A 61 -9.27 1.93 1.17
C LEU A 61 -8.20 2.89 0.64
N ALA A 62 -7.09 3.07 1.35
CA ALA A 62 -6.00 3.94 0.89
C ALA A 62 -5.40 3.49 -0.45
N HIS A 63 -5.32 2.18 -0.72
CA HIS A 63 -4.92 1.64 -2.03
C HIS A 63 -5.90 1.98 -3.16
N THR A 64 -7.19 2.03 -2.83
CA THR A 64 -8.24 2.42 -3.78
C THR A 64 -8.19 3.92 -4.06
N GLU A 65 -7.90 4.74 -3.03
CA GLU A 65 -7.92 6.19 -3.08
C GLU A 65 -6.65 6.81 -3.69
N SER A 66 -5.47 6.45 -3.17
CA SER A 66 -4.20 7.08 -3.55
C SER A 66 -3.12 6.09 -4.01
N GLY A 67 -3.53 4.86 -4.33
CA GLY A 67 -2.64 3.81 -4.82
C GLY A 67 -1.80 4.23 -6.02
N THR A 68 -0.52 3.91 -5.98
CA THR A 68 0.50 4.30 -6.96
C THR A 68 1.40 3.12 -7.23
N ALA A 69 1.67 2.83 -8.50
CA ALA A 69 2.61 1.78 -8.88
C ALA A 69 4.05 2.27 -8.63
N LEU A 70 4.79 1.54 -7.80
CA LEU A 70 6.21 1.75 -7.51
C LEU A 70 6.99 0.48 -7.88
N ASN A 71 8.32 0.55 -7.90
CA ASN A 71 9.18 -0.61 -8.15
C ASN A 71 8.97 -1.73 -7.11
N VAL A 72 8.56 -1.36 -5.89
CA VAL A 72 8.24 -2.28 -4.79
C VAL A 72 6.77 -2.74 -4.78
N GLY A 73 6.05 -2.50 -5.87
CA GLY A 73 4.62 -2.79 -6.01
C GLY A 73 3.74 -1.56 -5.78
N LYS A 74 2.43 -1.79 -5.73
CA LYS A 74 1.46 -0.72 -5.51
C LYS A 74 1.49 -0.27 -4.04
N ARG A 75 1.58 1.04 -3.78
CA ARG A 75 1.45 1.63 -2.43
C ARG A 75 0.60 2.89 -2.47
N PRO A 76 -0.17 3.20 -1.41
CA PRO A 76 -0.81 4.51 -1.30
C PRO A 76 0.25 5.63 -1.22
N TRP A 77 0.04 6.72 -1.96
CA TRP A 77 1.00 7.82 -2.04
C TRP A 77 0.52 9.05 -1.26
N PRO A 78 1.24 9.50 -0.22
CA PRO A 78 0.72 10.47 0.74
C PRO A 78 0.60 11.88 0.18
N TRP A 79 1.40 12.22 -0.82
CA TRP A 79 1.39 13.54 -1.45
C TRP A 79 0.56 13.53 -2.74
N THR A 80 -0.62 12.89 -2.67
CA THR A 80 -1.60 12.83 -3.75
C THR A 80 -2.65 13.91 -3.57
N LEU A 81 -2.96 14.63 -4.64
CA LEU A 81 -4.11 15.53 -4.71
C LEU A 81 -5.03 15.10 -5.85
N ASN A 82 -6.34 15.16 -5.65
CA ASN A 82 -7.29 15.20 -6.75
C ASN A 82 -7.88 16.60 -6.81
N ILE A 83 -7.66 17.35 -7.90
CA ILE A 83 -8.17 18.71 -8.08
C ILE A 83 -9.26 18.66 -9.15
N ALA A 84 -10.52 18.85 -8.74
CA ALA A 84 -11.69 18.85 -9.62
C ALA A 84 -11.78 17.62 -10.56
N GLY A 85 -11.40 16.45 -10.07
CA GLY A 85 -11.43 15.18 -10.81
C GLY A 85 -10.10 14.79 -11.45
N GLN A 86 -9.07 15.65 -11.41
CA GLN A 86 -7.75 15.39 -11.96
C GLN A 86 -6.76 15.00 -10.86
N GLY A 87 -6.14 13.82 -10.99
CA GLY A 87 -5.19 13.31 -10.00
C GLY A 87 -3.75 13.79 -10.25
N TYR A 88 -3.08 14.21 -9.18
CA TYR A 88 -1.69 14.66 -9.17
C TYR A 88 -0.93 13.95 -8.04
N ARG A 89 0.34 13.63 -8.28
CA ARG A 89 1.24 13.01 -7.31
C ARG A 89 2.51 13.83 -7.23
N TYR A 90 2.86 14.28 -6.03
CA TYR A 90 4.02 15.13 -5.79
C TYR A 90 5.10 14.34 -5.06
N PRO A 91 6.39 14.69 -5.23
CA PRO A 91 7.49 13.96 -4.61
C PRO A 91 7.64 14.20 -3.09
N ASN A 92 7.00 15.23 -2.54
CA ASN A 92 7.06 15.54 -1.11
C ASN A 92 5.87 16.42 -0.67
N ARG A 93 5.72 16.54 0.66
CA ARG A 93 4.67 17.33 1.31
C ARG A 93 4.71 18.80 0.90
N THR A 94 5.89 19.40 0.80
CA THR A 94 6.05 20.82 0.46
C THR A 94 5.47 21.14 -0.91
N GLN A 95 5.80 20.34 -1.93
CA GLN A 95 5.30 20.55 -3.29
C GLN A 95 3.79 20.28 -3.39
N ALA A 96 3.27 19.25 -2.71
CA ALA A 96 1.82 19.03 -2.63
C ALA A 96 1.11 20.20 -1.93
N CYS A 97 1.67 20.73 -0.84
CA CYS A 97 1.08 21.86 -0.12
C CYS A 97 1.08 23.14 -0.98
N GLN A 98 2.16 23.41 -1.72
CA GLN A 98 2.22 24.53 -2.67
C GLN A 98 1.12 24.41 -3.75
N ALA A 99 0.98 23.23 -4.35
CA ALA A 99 -0.05 22.98 -5.34
C ALA A 99 -1.47 23.08 -4.76
N LEU A 100 -1.68 22.56 -3.55
CA LEU A 100 -2.94 22.65 -2.82
C LEU A 100 -3.34 24.11 -2.59
N ASN A 101 -2.43 24.93 -2.06
CA ASN A 101 -2.66 26.35 -1.82
C ASN A 101 -2.95 27.11 -3.11
N GLN A 102 -2.31 26.74 -4.23
CA GLN A 102 -2.61 27.33 -5.52
C GLN A 102 -4.00 26.93 -6.03
N ALA A 103 -4.37 25.66 -5.93
CA ALA A 103 -5.68 25.16 -6.35
C ALA A 103 -6.83 25.74 -5.53
N LEU A 104 -6.62 25.97 -4.23
CA LEU A 104 -7.61 26.56 -3.33
C LEU A 104 -8.03 27.99 -3.71
N LYS A 105 -7.23 28.69 -4.52
CA LYS A 105 -7.60 30.01 -5.07
C LYS A 105 -8.74 29.92 -6.09
N THR A 106 -8.98 28.76 -6.68
CA THR A 106 -9.96 28.58 -7.77
C THR A 106 -11.04 27.56 -7.46
N THR A 107 -10.78 26.55 -6.64
CA THR A 107 -11.77 25.53 -6.30
C THR A 107 -11.54 24.93 -4.91
N ARG A 108 -12.63 24.45 -4.30
CA ARG A 108 -12.60 23.63 -3.07
C ARG A 108 -12.89 22.15 -3.31
N VAL A 109 -13.19 21.77 -4.54
CA VAL A 109 -13.38 20.36 -4.92
C VAL A 109 -12.01 19.72 -5.05
N ILE A 110 -11.36 19.48 -3.90
CA ILE A 110 -10.01 18.95 -3.82
C ILE A 110 -9.99 17.82 -2.80
N ASP A 111 -9.48 16.67 -3.20
CA ASP A 111 -9.19 15.55 -2.30
C ASP A 111 -7.71 15.55 -1.91
N VAL A 112 -7.43 15.31 -0.63
CA VAL A 112 -6.08 15.45 -0.07
C VAL A 112 -5.59 14.14 0.54
N GLY A 113 -4.39 13.74 0.15
CA GLY A 113 -3.58 12.73 0.85
C GLY A 113 -4.06 11.28 0.70
N LEU A 114 -3.62 10.42 1.62
CA LEU A 114 -3.73 8.96 1.52
C LEU A 114 -5.17 8.47 1.33
N GLY A 115 -6.10 9.01 2.12
CA GLY A 115 -7.53 8.69 2.07
C GLY A 115 -8.36 9.60 1.17
N GLN A 116 -7.72 10.53 0.43
CA GLN A 116 -8.43 11.47 -0.46
C GLN A 116 -9.56 12.24 0.25
N LEU A 117 -9.21 12.89 1.36
CA LEU A 117 -10.17 13.67 2.16
C LEU A 117 -10.59 14.94 1.42
N ASN A 118 -11.86 15.02 1.02
CA ASN A 118 -12.35 16.16 0.24
C ASN A 118 -12.59 17.43 1.08
N ILE A 119 -12.03 18.57 0.66
CA ILE A 119 -12.15 19.87 1.34
C ILE A 119 -13.56 20.47 1.28
N ARG A 120 -14.29 20.29 0.17
CA ARG A 120 -15.66 20.81 0.01
C ARG A 120 -16.68 19.93 0.74
N TRP A 121 -16.52 18.62 0.66
CA TRP A 121 -17.53 17.68 1.16
C TRP A 121 -17.34 17.27 2.62
N ASN A 122 -16.19 17.59 3.23
CA ASN A 122 -15.94 17.35 4.67
C ASN A 122 -15.66 18.66 5.43
N PRO A 123 -16.62 19.61 5.50
CA PRO A 123 -16.41 20.90 6.16
C PRO A 123 -16.19 20.80 7.68
N ALA A 124 -16.54 19.66 8.31
CA ALA A 124 -16.21 19.40 9.71
C ALA A 124 -14.72 19.04 9.92
N LEU A 125 -14.03 18.55 8.88
CA LEU A 125 -12.60 18.27 8.92
C LEU A 125 -11.76 19.51 8.64
N PHE A 126 -12.21 20.42 7.78
CA PHE A 126 -11.41 21.53 7.27
C PHE A 126 -11.94 22.90 7.69
N GLY A 127 -11.03 23.83 8.00
CA GLY A 127 -11.33 25.21 8.37
C GLY A 127 -11.00 25.50 9.83
N SER A 128 -11.17 26.75 10.28
CA SER A 128 -10.67 27.24 11.58
C SER A 128 -11.20 26.52 12.81
N LYS A 129 -12.33 25.79 12.70
CA LYS A 129 -12.91 24.96 13.77
C LYS A 129 -12.83 23.46 13.46
N GLY A 130 -12.30 23.09 12.30
CA GLY A 130 -12.10 21.71 11.91
C GLY A 130 -10.79 21.16 12.46
N ARG A 131 -10.58 19.86 12.24
CA ARG A 131 -9.31 19.20 12.57
C ARG A 131 -8.12 19.83 11.85
N PHE A 132 -8.31 20.20 10.59
CA PHE A 132 -7.31 20.80 9.71
C PHE A 132 -7.64 22.28 9.54
N ALA A 133 -7.08 23.10 10.45
CA ALA A 133 -7.17 24.55 10.34
C ALA A 133 -6.44 25.03 9.08
N ASP A 134 -5.23 24.51 8.84
CA ASP A 134 -4.54 24.59 7.56
C ASP A 134 -4.84 23.31 6.73
N PRO A 135 -5.38 23.43 5.50
CA PRO A 135 -5.58 22.29 4.62
C PRO A 135 -4.31 21.45 4.34
N CYS A 136 -3.12 22.05 4.41
CA CYS A 136 -1.86 21.33 4.24
C CYS A 136 -1.55 20.36 5.39
N ASP A 137 -2.19 20.49 6.55
CA ASP A 137 -2.06 19.52 7.65
C ASP A 137 -2.66 18.17 7.29
N ALA A 138 -3.65 18.14 6.38
CA ALA A 138 -4.19 16.89 5.85
C ALA A 138 -3.21 16.14 4.92
N LEU A 139 -2.04 16.71 4.58
CA LEU A 139 -0.95 16.01 3.89
C LEU A 139 0.02 15.31 4.85
N ASP A 140 -0.11 15.51 6.17
CA ASP A 140 0.56 14.64 7.13
C ASP A 140 -0.07 13.23 7.03
N PRO A 141 0.72 12.18 6.76
CA PRO A 141 0.17 10.86 6.51
C PRO A 141 -0.50 10.24 7.74
N TYR A 142 -0.02 10.54 8.95
CA TYR A 142 -0.60 9.98 10.18
C TYR A 142 -1.94 10.62 10.50
N ASP A 143 -2.02 11.94 10.39
CA ASP A 143 -3.27 12.65 10.60
C ASP A 143 -4.30 12.36 9.51
N ASN A 144 -3.85 12.24 8.26
CA ASN A 144 -4.73 11.85 7.15
C ASN A 144 -5.32 10.46 7.39
N LEU A 145 -4.50 9.47 7.77
CA LEU A 145 -4.97 8.11 8.06
C LEU A 145 -5.93 8.07 9.24
N ASP A 146 -5.65 8.81 10.32
CA ASP A 146 -6.51 8.85 11.49
C ASP A 146 -7.88 9.49 11.15
N ALA A 147 -7.91 10.61 10.43
CA ALA A 147 -9.15 11.22 9.97
C ALA A 147 -9.92 10.32 8.98
N THR A 148 -9.19 9.62 8.10
CA THR A 148 -9.76 8.65 7.15
C THR A 148 -10.41 7.48 7.89
N ALA A 149 -9.74 6.90 8.89
CA ALA A 149 -10.25 5.80 9.69
C ALA A 149 -11.51 6.21 10.46
N ALA A 150 -11.50 7.39 11.10
CA ALA A 150 -12.66 7.95 11.79
C ALA A 150 -13.86 8.12 10.84
N LEU A 151 -13.63 8.70 9.66
CA LEU A 151 -14.67 8.92 8.66
C LEU A 151 -15.21 7.60 8.12
N LEU A 152 -14.35 6.62 7.84
CA LEU A 152 -14.76 5.29 7.39
C LEU A 152 -15.61 4.58 8.45
N ARG A 153 -15.23 4.67 9.73
CA ARG A 153 -16.02 4.13 10.84
C ARG A 153 -17.40 4.77 10.91
N GLN A 154 -17.47 6.10 10.83
CA GLN A 154 -18.75 6.81 10.78
C GLN A 154 -19.64 6.31 9.63
N ARG A 155 -19.06 6.07 8.44
CA ARG A 155 -19.79 5.53 7.28
C ARG A 155 -20.20 4.08 7.48
N PHE A 156 -19.44 3.29 8.24
CA PHE A 156 -19.82 1.94 8.63
C PHE A 156 -21.05 1.97 9.54
N ASP A 157 -21.04 2.81 10.58
CA ASP A 157 -22.13 2.92 11.56
C ASP A 157 -23.46 3.38 10.93
N GLN A 158 -23.40 4.24 9.91
CA GLN A 158 -24.57 4.67 9.14
C GLN A 158 -25.21 3.57 8.29
N GLY A 159 -24.52 2.45 8.07
CA GLY A 159 -24.91 1.42 7.09
C GLY A 159 -25.95 0.39 7.52
N GLY A 160 -26.18 0.24 8.83
CA GLY A 160 -26.96 -0.88 9.39
C GLY A 160 -26.37 -2.26 9.07
N GLN A 161 -27.09 -3.35 9.38
CA GLN A 161 -26.63 -4.74 9.17
C GLN A 161 -27.10 -5.41 7.86
N GLY A 162 -27.69 -4.66 6.92
CA GLY A 162 -28.19 -5.23 5.65
C GLY A 162 -27.08 -5.66 4.67
N HIS A 163 -27.44 -6.10 3.45
CA HIS A 163 -26.48 -6.50 2.39
C HIS A 163 -25.47 -5.39 1.96
N ASN A 164 -25.72 -4.14 2.38
CA ASN A 164 -24.85 -2.97 2.20
C ASN A 164 -24.20 -2.49 3.53
N GLY A 165 -24.28 -3.29 4.59
CA GLY A 165 -23.88 -2.95 5.96
C GLY A 165 -22.42 -3.22 6.31
N GLY A 166 -21.74 -4.10 5.59
CA GLY A 166 -20.32 -4.39 5.83
C GLY A 166 -19.36 -3.29 5.35
N TRP A 167 -18.06 -3.49 5.59
CA TRP A 167 -16.98 -2.56 5.20
C TRP A 167 -16.99 -2.14 3.74
N GLY A 168 -17.36 -3.05 2.82
CA GLY A 168 -17.53 -2.67 1.42
C GLY A 168 -18.62 -1.61 1.24
N GLY A 169 -19.76 -1.74 1.92
CA GLY A 169 -20.80 -0.71 1.88
C GLY A 169 -20.35 0.62 2.52
N ALA A 170 -19.60 0.55 3.62
CA ALA A 170 -18.99 1.72 4.25
C ALA A 170 -18.05 2.46 3.30
N ALA A 171 -17.17 1.72 2.61
CA ALA A 171 -16.24 2.24 1.62
C ALA A 171 -16.99 2.89 0.44
N GLY A 172 -18.08 2.28 -0.03
CA GLY A 172 -18.95 2.89 -1.04
C GLY A 172 -19.57 4.22 -0.61
N ARG A 173 -20.06 4.31 0.64
CA ARG A 173 -20.60 5.55 1.22
C ARG A 173 -19.51 6.59 1.50
N TYR A 174 -18.31 6.14 1.87
CA TYR A 174 -17.14 6.99 2.03
C TYR A 174 -16.84 7.74 0.74
N HIS A 175 -16.69 7.01 -0.37
CA HIS A 175 -16.36 7.60 -1.67
C HIS A 175 -17.53 8.38 -2.29
N ARG A 176 -18.76 7.86 -2.19
CA ARG A 176 -19.95 8.49 -2.77
C ARG A 176 -21.16 8.32 -1.84
N PRO A 177 -21.40 9.25 -0.90
CA PRO A 177 -22.53 9.18 0.03
C PRO A 177 -23.90 9.06 -0.66
N ALA A 178 -24.05 9.68 -1.83
CA ALA A 178 -25.27 9.61 -2.65
C ALA A 178 -25.55 8.22 -3.26
N GLY A 179 -24.61 7.26 -3.15
CA GLY A 179 -24.78 5.92 -3.68
C GLY A 179 -24.72 5.83 -5.21
N GLY A 180 -25.54 4.95 -5.78
CA GLY A 180 -25.65 4.74 -7.23
C GLY A 180 -24.48 3.97 -7.86
N ALA A 181 -24.43 3.99 -9.20
CA ALA A 181 -23.42 3.29 -9.98
C ALA A 181 -21.96 3.66 -9.61
N PRO A 182 -21.61 4.92 -9.29
CA PRO A 182 -20.25 5.26 -8.83
C PRO A 182 -19.88 4.56 -7.53
N ALA A 183 -20.76 4.55 -6.52
CA ALA A 183 -20.51 3.83 -5.27
C ALA A 183 -20.35 2.32 -5.51
N GLN A 184 -21.13 1.73 -6.43
CA GLN A 184 -20.98 0.32 -6.78
C GLN A 184 -19.66 0.00 -7.49
N ARG A 185 -19.19 0.87 -8.39
CA ARG A 185 -17.88 0.74 -9.03
C ARG A 185 -16.77 0.78 -7.99
N TYR A 186 -16.83 1.75 -7.08
CA TYR A 186 -15.86 1.88 -6.00
C TYR A 186 -15.85 0.64 -5.09
N ARG A 187 -17.02 0.13 -4.70
CA ARG A 187 -17.16 -1.10 -3.90
C ARG A 187 -16.46 -2.31 -4.53
N ARG A 188 -16.50 -2.43 -5.86
CA ARG A 188 -15.81 -3.51 -6.57
C ARG A 188 -14.29 -3.33 -6.52
N ALA A 189 -13.80 -2.11 -6.76
CA ALA A 189 -12.37 -1.80 -6.65
C ALA A 189 -11.84 -2.09 -5.23
N PHE A 190 -12.52 -1.57 -4.21
CA PHE A 190 -12.17 -1.82 -2.81
C PHE A 190 -12.14 -3.32 -2.45
N ARG A 191 -13.13 -4.10 -2.91
CA ARG A 191 -13.15 -5.55 -2.69
C ARG A 191 -12.01 -6.28 -3.40
N ALA A 192 -11.59 -5.80 -4.57
CA ALA A 192 -10.44 -6.35 -5.28
C ALA A 192 -9.15 -6.11 -4.48
N GLU A 193 -8.95 -4.92 -3.94
CA GLU A 193 -7.81 -4.60 -3.05
C GLU A 193 -7.82 -5.49 -1.80
N MET A 194 -8.97 -5.61 -1.12
CA MET A 194 -9.12 -6.50 0.04
C MET A 194 -8.76 -7.95 -0.29
N LYS A 195 -9.18 -8.46 -1.46
CA LYS A 195 -8.85 -9.82 -1.89
C LYS A 195 -7.34 -9.97 -2.12
N ALA A 196 -6.71 -9.01 -2.79
CA ALA A 196 -5.28 -9.04 -3.05
C ALA A 196 -4.46 -9.04 -1.74
N LEU A 197 -4.81 -8.18 -0.79
CA LEU A 197 -4.13 -8.04 0.50
C LEU A 197 -4.36 -9.25 1.43
N ASN A 198 -5.57 -9.81 1.45
CA ASN A 198 -5.87 -10.99 2.27
C ASN A 198 -5.18 -12.26 1.75
N SER A 199 -5.15 -12.47 0.44
CA SER A 199 -4.40 -13.61 -0.14
C SER A 199 -2.92 -13.55 0.24
N ALA A 200 -2.37 -12.35 0.34
CA ALA A 200 -1.00 -12.16 0.76
C ALA A 200 -0.77 -12.33 2.26
N THR A 201 -1.72 -11.87 3.08
CA THR A 201 -1.66 -12.07 4.54
C THR A 201 -1.69 -13.56 4.87
N VAL A 202 -2.54 -14.34 4.19
CA VAL A 202 -2.58 -15.81 4.34
C VAL A 202 -1.25 -16.46 3.91
N PHE A 203 -0.62 -15.98 2.85
CA PHE A 203 0.69 -16.47 2.40
C PHE A 203 1.79 -16.22 3.45
N LEU A 204 1.83 -15.01 4.03
CA LEU A 204 2.80 -14.66 5.07
C LEU A 204 2.60 -15.46 6.36
N VAL A 205 1.35 -15.67 6.80
CA VAL A 205 1.04 -16.49 7.99
C VAL A 205 1.46 -17.95 7.77
N HIS A 206 1.29 -18.49 6.56
CA HIS A 206 1.70 -19.86 6.26
C HIS A 206 3.23 -20.02 6.25
N GLN A 207 3.99 -19.00 5.83
CA GLN A 207 5.46 -19.01 5.91
C GLN A 207 6.01 -18.71 7.31
N GLY A 208 5.29 -17.93 8.13
CA GLY A 208 5.67 -17.61 9.51
C GLY A 208 5.32 -18.68 10.54
N GLY A 209 4.52 -19.70 10.17
CA GLY A 209 4.07 -20.79 11.06
C GLY A 209 5.16 -21.80 11.47
N GLN A 210 6.44 -21.52 11.22
CA GLN A 210 7.59 -22.33 11.69
C GLN A 210 8.44 -21.63 12.76
N GLY A 211 7.98 -20.51 13.35
CA GLY A 211 8.73 -19.75 14.37
C GLY A 211 7.97 -19.53 15.68
N ASP A 212 8.67 -19.69 16.79
CA ASP A 212 8.25 -19.77 18.19
C ASP A 212 7.28 -18.69 18.71
N THR A 213 6.35 -19.13 19.57
CA THR A 213 5.37 -18.29 20.28
C THR A 213 5.94 -17.71 21.58
N THR A 214 6.23 -16.41 21.62
CA THR A 214 6.07 -15.59 22.84
C THR A 214 6.06 -14.11 22.45
N ALA A 215 4.90 -13.45 22.57
CA ALA A 215 4.82 -12.00 22.51
C ALA A 215 3.88 -11.52 23.61
N GLU A 216 4.52 -11.01 24.67
CA GLU A 216 3.90 -10.38 25.82
C GLU A 216 3.26 -9.05 25.45
N ARG A 217 2.13 -8.78 26.11
CA ARG A 217 1.19 -7.68 25.84
C ARG A 217 1.69 -6.40 26.50
N ALA A 218 2.08 -5.39 25.71
CA ALA A 218 2.31 -4.03 26.19
C ALA A 218 1.33 -3.03 25.53
N ALA A 219 0.72 -2.16 26.35
CA ALA A 219 -0.12 -1.03 25.94
C ALA A 219 0.74 0.14 25.38
N PRO A 220 0.18 1.07 24.58
CA PRO A 220 0.97 1.88 23.66
C PRO A 220 1.58 3.13 24.34
N PRO A 221 2.85 3.48 24.07
CA PRO A 221 3.37 4.82 24.28
C PRO A 221 2.99 5.74 23.10
N GLY A 222 3.05 7.06 23.33
CA GLY A 222 2.72 8.11 22.36
C GLY A 222 3.42 7.99 21.00
N HIS A 223 2.89 8.71 20.01
CA HIS A 223 3.30 8.74 18.59
C HIS A 223 4.67 8.09 18.32
N PRO A 224 4.70 6.82 17.87
CA PRO A 224 5.95 6.23 17.45
C PRO A 224 6.48 7.04 16.27
N THR A 225 7.74 7.42 16.34
CA THR A 225 8.48 8.05 15.25
C THR A 225 8.69 7.03 14.14
N TYR A 226 7.63 6.74 13.37
CA TYR A 226 7.65 5.94 12.16
C TYR A 226 8.23 6.76 10.99
N THR A 227 9.40 7.36 11.19
CA THR A 227 9.92 8.44 10.32
C THR A 227 10.23 8.01 8.89
N ASN A 228 10.20 6.70 8.59
CA ASN A 228 10.60 6.18 7.28
C ASN A 228 9.49 5.43 6.54
N GLU A 229 8.28 5.26 7.11
CA GLU A 229 7.21 4.46 6.47
C GLU A 229 6.67 5.08 5.17
N PHE A 230 6.82 6.39 5.03
CA PHE A 230 6.37 7.16 3.86
C PHE A 230 7.54 7.75 3.04
N SER A 231 8.76 7.28 3.30
CA SER A 231 9.96 7.63 2.55
C SER A 231 10.13 6.60 1.43
N PHE A 232 9.63 6.92 0.24
CA PHE A 232 9.67 6.08 -0.96
C PHE A 232 10.66 6.63 -1.99
#